data_AF-A0A0D3FTN1-F1
#
_entry.id   AF-A0A0D3FTN1-F1
#
_cell.length_a   1.000
_cell.length_b   1.000
_cell.length_c   1.000
_cell.angle_alpha   90.00
_cell.angle_beta   90.00
_cell.angle_gamma   90.00
#
_symmetry.space_group_name_H-M   'P 1'
#
loop_
_entity.id
_entity.type
_entity.pdbx_description
1 polymer ?
#
loop_
_entity_poly.entity_id
_entity_poly.type
_entity_poly.pdbx_seq_one_letter_code
_entity_poly.pdbx_strand_id
1 'polypeptide(L)'
;MVRRARAAAECGEIEAVLWYQGESDAESDAATAAYAGNLETLIANVREDLGMPQLPFIQVALASGNKKNIEKVRKAQLGINLPNVVTVDAFGLSLNEDHLHLTTESQVKLGEMLAQVYMSNFLPATC
;
A
#
# COMPACT_ATOMS: atom_id res chain seq x y z
N MET A 1 14.32 1.02 -4.58
CA MET A 1 13.74 0.80 -3.23
C MET A 1 14.65 -0.05 -2.35
N VAL A 2 14.87 -1.33 -2.67
CA VAL A 2 15.63 -2.30 -1.86
C VAL A 2 16.99 -1.79 -1.36
N ARG A 3 17.83 -1.19 -2.24
CA ARG A 3 19.13 -0.63 -1.83
C ARG A 3 19.03 0.38 -0.68
N ARG A 4 18.01 1.25 -0.69
CA ARG A 4 17.79 2.25 0.37
C ARG A 4 17.31 1.59 1.67
N ALA A 5 16.44 0.58 1.56
CA ALA A 5 15.96 -0.18 2.70
C ALA A 5 17.12 -0.92 3.40
N ARG A 6 18.00 -1.58 2.64
CA ARG A 6 19.20 -2.24 3.21
C ARG A 6 20.13 -1.27 3.93
N ALA A 7 20.36 -0.09 3.35
CA ALA A 7 21.19 0.93 3.99
C ALA A 7 20.58 1.46 5.31
N ALA A 8 19.25 1.62 5.36
CA ALA A 8 18.57 2.01 6.60
C ALA A 8 18.63 0.89 7.66
N ALA A 9 18.62 -0.37 7.25
CA ALA A 9 18.72 -1.52 8.14
C ALA A 9 20.12 -1.70 8.78
N GLU A 10 21.13 -0.94 8.35
CA GLU A 10 22.45 -0.94 9.00
C GLU A 10 22.40 -0.31 10.41
N CYS A 11 21.41 0.54 10.69
CA CYS A 11 21.26 1.25 11.96
C CYS A 11 19.83 1.25 12.53
N GLY A 12 18.95 0.41 12.02
CA GLY A 12 17.57 0.26 12.49
C GLY A 12 16.92 -1.02 11.97
N GLU A 13 15.67 -1.26 12.37
CA GLU A 13 14.88 -2.42 11.94
C GLU A 13 13.80 -1.99 10.94
N ILE A 14 13.58 -2.80 9.91
CA ILE A 14 12.52 -2.57 8.93
C ILE A 14 11.24 -3.21 9.47
N GLU A 15 10.36 -2.40 10.04
CA GLU A 15 9.14 -2.89 10.68
C GLU A 15 7.99 -3.17 9.70
N ALA A 16 7.88 -2.38 8.64
CA ALA A 16 6.84 -2.53 7.64
C ALA A 16 7.19 -1.80 6.34
N VAL A 17 6.54 -2.20 5.26
CA VAL A 17 6.45 -1.41 4.03
C VAL A 17 5.08 -0.75 3.98
N LEU A 18 5.04 0.57 3.79
CA LEU A 18 3.82 1.31 3.47
C LEU A 18 3.80 1.56 1.96
N TRP A 19 2.74 1.11 1.28
CA TRP A 19 2.63 1.19 -0.17
C TRP A 19 1.30 1.82 -0.60
N TYR A 20 1.38 2.99 -1.23
CA TYR A 20 0.22 3.65 -1.82
C TYR A 20 0.52 3.99 -3.27
N GLN A 21 -0.03 3.19 -4.18
CA GLN A 21 0.16 3.34 -5.63
C GLN A 21 -0.95 2.59 -6.37
N GLY A 22 -1.35 3.10 -7.53
CA GLY A 22 -2.16 2.35 -8.52
C GLY A 22 -2.92 3.25 -9.49
N GLU A 23 -2.91 4.56 -9.27
CA GLU A 23 -3.61 5.56 -10.07
C GLU A 23 -3.22 5.46 -11.55
N SER A 24 -1.91 5.32 -11.83
CA SER A 24 -1.40 5.14 -13.20
C SER A 24 -1.82 3.83 -13.85
N ASP A 25 -2.01 2.75 -13.09
CA ASP A 25 -2.47 1.46 -13.62
C ASP A 25 -3.94 1.50 -14.06
N ALA A 26 -4.73 2.45 -13.52
CA ALA A 26 -6.09 2.70 -13.95
C ALA A 26 -6.16 3.35 -15.36
N GLU A 27 -5.06 3.88 -15.90
CA GLU A 27 -5.04 4.51 -17.23
C GLU A 27 -5.08 3.50 -18.38
N SER A 28 -4.78 2.22 -18.12
CA SER A 28 -4.69 1.18 -19.14
C SER A 28 -5.44 -0.08 -18.74
N ASP A 29 -6.27 -0.61 -19.64
CA ASP A 29 -6.99 -1.87 -19.40
C ASP A 29 -6.01 -3.05 -19.20
N ALA A 30 -4.87 -3.03 -19.89
CA ALA A 30 -3.83 -4.05 -19.73
C ALA A 30 -3.13 -3.94 -18.37
N ALA A 31 -2.79 -2.72 -17.92
CA ALA A 31 -2.15 -2.52 -16.63
C ALA A 31 -3.12 -2.86 -15.48
N THR A 32 -4.37 -2.41 -15.57
CA THR A 32 -5.43 -2.76 -14.63
C THR A 32 -5.64 -4.27 -14.53
N ALA A 33 -5.66 -4.99 -15.66
CA ALA A 33 -5.81 -6.45 -15.67
C ALA A 33 -4.63 -7.18 -15.02
N ALA A 34 -3.42 -6.62 -15.13
CA ALA A 34 -2.20 -7.20 -14.55
C ALA A 34 -1.97 -6.80 -13.07
N TYR A 35 -2.67 -5.78 -12.56
CA TYR A 35 -2.36 -5.13 -11.28
C TYR A 35 -2.27 -6.10 -10.09
N ALA A 36 -3.24 -7.00 -9.94
CA ALA A 36 -3.25 -7.96 -8.81
C ALA A 36 -1.98 -8.83 -8.80
N GLY A 37 -1.68 -9.49 -9.92
CA GLY A 37 -0.50 -10.35 -10.03
C GLY A 37 0.82 -9.57 -9.91
N ASN A 38 0.86 -8.35 -10.43
CA ASN A 38 2.03 -7.47 -10.29
C ASN A 38 2.25 -7.05 -8.83
N LEU A 39 1.19 -6.75 -8.09
CA LEU A 39 1.26 -6.38 -6.68
C LEU A 39 1.70 -7.56 -5.81
N GLU A 40 1.15 -8.76 -6.04
CA GLU A 40 1.60 -9.97 -5.35
C GLU A 40 3.08 -10.26 -5.62
N THR A 41 3.50 -10.13 -6.88
CA THR A 41 4.89 -10.28 -7.30
C THR A 41 5.80 -9.24 -6.65
N LEU A 42 5.36 -7.98 -6.58
CA LEU A 42 6.09 -6.92 -5.88
C LEU A 42 6.31 -7.27 -4.41
N ILE A 43 5.26 -7.70 -3.70
CA ILE A 43 5.35 -8.07 -2.28
C ILE A 43 6.33 -9.24 -2.09
N ALA A 44 6.22 -10.27 -2.93
CA ALA A 44 7.12 -11.43 -2.89
C ALA A 44 8.59 -11.01 -3.13
N ASN A 45 8.86 -10.24 -4.18
CA ASN A 45 10.20 -9.78 -4.53
C ASN A 45 10.82 -8.93 -3.42
N VAL A 46 10.05 -8.03 -2.80
CA VAL A 46 10.55 -7.19 -1.71
C VAL A 46 10.93 -8.02 -0.49
N ARG A 47 10.10 -9.01 -0.13
CA ARG A 47 10.38 -9.93 0.98
C ARG A 47 11.61 -10.78 0.70
N GLU A 48 11.71 -11.35 -0.50
CA GLU A 48 12.85 -12.16 -0.92
C GLU A 48 14.14 -11.34 -0.94
N ASP A 49 14.13 -10.19 -1.61
CA ASP A 49 15.29 -9.31 -1.69
C ASP A 49 15.74 -8.89 -0.28
N LEU A 50 14.85 -8.51 0.62
CA LEU A 50 15.24 -8.13 1.98
C LEU A 50 15.57 -9.32 2.89
N GLY A 51 15.27 -10.57 2.47
CA GLY A 51 15.42 -11.75 3.31
C GLY A 51 14.42 -11.81 4.46
N MET A 52 13.27 -11.15 4.33
CA MET A 52 12.27 -10.96 5.37
C MET A 52 10.91 -11.55 4.94
N PRO A 53 10.73 -12.89 4.99
CA PRO A 53 9.53 -13.56 4.46
C PRO A 53 8.23 -13.17 5.17
N GLN A 54 8.33 -12.67 6.41
CA GLN A 54 7.19 -12.23 7.22
C GLN A 54 7.03 -10.71 7.28
N LEU A 55 7.79 -9.94 6.49
CA LEU A 55 7.76 -8.47 6.53
C LEU A 55 6.33 -7.94 6.33
N PRO A 56 5.77 -7.18 7.31
CA PRO A 56 4.49 -6.52 7.16
C PRO A 56 4.44 -5.61 5.94
N PHE A 57 3.36 -5.71 5.17
CA PHE A 57 3.13 -4.87 4.00
C PHE A 57 1.73 -4.25 4.10
N ILE A 58 1.69 -2.94 4.34
CA ILE A 58 0.43 -2.19 4.47
C ILE A 58 0.24 -1.42 3.18
N GLN A 59 -0.72 -1.86 2.37
CA GLN A 59 -1.08 -1.17 1.14
C GLN A 59 -2.30 -0.27 1.32
N VAL A 60 -2.54 0.63 0.38
CA VAL A 60 -3.69 1.55 0.39
C VAL A 60 -4.54 1.35 -0.85
N ALA A 61 -5.83 1.07 -0.66
CA ALA A 61 -6.81 1.06 -1.75
C ALA A 61 -7.13 2.49 -2.18
N LEU A 62 -7.09 2.77 -3.49
CA LEU A 62 -7.06 4.12 -4.05
C LEU A 62 -8.25 5.01 -3.64
N ALA A 63 -7.98 6.26 -3.27
CA ALA A 63 -9.02 7.27 -3.11
C ALA A 63 -9.57 7.80 -4.44
N SER A 64 -8.73 7.80 -5.47
CA SER A 64 -8.91 8.51 -6.75
C SER A 64 -8.16 7.79 -7.87
N GLY A 65 -8.39 8.21 -9.11
CA GLY A 65 -7.80 7.61 -10.31
C GLY A 65 -8.77 7.64 -11.49
N ASN A 66 -8.35 7.09 -12.63
CA ASN A 66 -9.18 7.06 -13.83
C ASN A 66 -10.49 6.29 -13.58
N LYS A 67 -11.63 6.99 -13.70
CA LYS A 67 -12.98 6.46 -13.45
C LYS A 67 -13.30 5.20 -14.24
N LYS A 68 -12.66 4.99 -15.39
CA LYS A 68 -12.87 3.79 -16.22
C LYS A 68 -12.46 2.50 -15.51
N ASN A 69 -11.39 2.55 -14.71
CA ASN A 69 -10.74 1.35 -14.18
C ASN A 69 -10.41 1.40 -12.69
N ILE A 70 -10.58 2.53 -12.02
CA ILE A 70 -10.30 2.66 -10.58
C ILE A 70 -10.96 1.56 -9.73
N GLU A 71 -12.21 1.21 -10.03
CA GLU A 71 -12.92 0.15 -9.30
C GLU A 71 -12.26 -1.22 -9.43
N LYS A 72 -11.66 -1.51 -10.60
CA LYS A 72 -10.94 -2.78 -10.84
C LYS A 72 -9.61 -2.81 -10.08
N VAL A 73 -8.86 -1.71 -10.09
CA VAL A 73 -7.62 -1.58 -9.32
C VAL A 73 -7.91 -1.68 -7.81
N ARG A 74 -8.92 -0.96 -7.32
CA ARG A 74 -9.38 -1.06 -5.93
C ARG A 74 -9.81 -2.48 -5.56
N LYS A 75 -10.57 -3.16 -6.43
CA LYS A 75 -10.97 -4.55 -6.22
C LYS A 75 -9.76 -5.48 -6.10
N ALA A 76 -8.71 -5.24 -6.89
CA ALA A 76 -7.46 -5.99 -6.77
C ALA A 76 -6.75 -5.70 -5.43
N GLN A 77 -6.61 -4.44 -5.03
CA GLN A 77 -5.98 -4.03 -3.77
C GLN A 77 -6.70 -4.61 -2.54
N LEU A 78 -8.03 -4.51 -2.51
CA LEU A 78 -8.87 -5.06 -1.44
C LEU A 78 -8.96 -6.59 -1.47
N GLY A 79 -8.68 -7.20 -2.62
CA GLY A 79 -8.74 -8.65 -2.82
C GLY A 79 -7.43 -9.40 -2.54
N ILE A 80 -6.32 -8.69 -2.27
CA ILE A 80 -5.04 -9.34 -1.91
C ILE A 80 -5.23 -10.13 -0.61
N ASN A 81 -4.93 -11.43 -0.69
CA ASN A 81 -5.02 -12.36 0.43
C ASN A 81 -3.67 -13.05 0.64
N LEU A 82 -2.72 -12.30 1.20
CA LEU A 82 -1.37 -12.78 1.52
C LEU A 82 -1.09 -12.59 3.02
N PRO A 83 -0.27 -13.46 3.64
CA PRO A 83 0.08 -13.33 5.05
C PRO A 83 0.83 -12.01 5.30
N ASN A 84 0.54 -11.38 6.44
CA ASN A 84 1.10 -10.09 6.87
C ASN A 84 0.94 -8.97 5.83
N VAL A 85 -0.15 -9.00 5.07
CA VAL A 85 -0.55 -7.91 4.18
C VAL A 85 -1.89 -7.36 4.66
N VAL A 86 -1.98 -6.05 4.83
CA VAL A 86 -3.23 -5.37 5.20
C VAL A 86 -3.48 -4.22 4.24
N THR A 87 -4.75 -4.01 3.88
CA THR A 87 -5.18 -2.91 3.00
C THR A 87 -5.95 -1.87 3.81
N VAL A 88 -5.48 -0.62 3.78
CA VAL A 88 -6.20 0.56 4.27
C VAL A 88 -7.04 1.12 3.12
N ASP A 89 -8.31 1.42 3.34
CA ASP A 89 -9.15 2.04 2.30
C ASP A 89 -9.14 3.57 2.41
N ALA A 90 -8.56 4.25 1.41
CA ALA A 90 -8.53 5.71 1.35
C ALA A 90 -9.76 6.32 0.66
N PHE A 91 -10.73 5.50 0.22
CA PHE A 91 -11.92 6.01 -0.46
C PHE A 91 -12.73 6.97 0.43
N GLY A 92 -13.11 8.11 -0.15
CA GLY A 92 -13.84 9.17 0.55
C GLY A 92 -12.94 10.18 1.28
N LEU A 93 -11.62 9.97 1.34
CA LEU A 93 -10.71 11.03 1.75
C LEU A 93 -10.72 12.19 0.74
N SER A 94 -10.57 13.41 1.24
CA SER A 94 -10.66 14.63 0.44
C SER A 94 -9.50 14.74 -0.55
N LEU A 95 -9.82 15.20 -1.75
CA LEU A 95 -8.87 15.43 -2.83
C LEU A 95 -8.62 16.93 -3.02
N ASN A 96 -7.46 17.26 -3.57
CA ASN A 96 -7.16 18.58 -4.09
C ASN A 96 -8.05 18.90 -5.30
N GLU A 97 -7.95 20.13 -5.79
CA GLU A 97 -8.72 20.63 -6.94
C GLU A 97 -8.46 19.84 -8.24
N ASP A 98 -7.32 19.13 -8.33
CA ASP A 98 -7.02 18.25 -9.46
C ASP A 98 -7.83 16.95 -9.48
N HIS A 99 -8.59 16.69 -8.42
CA HIS A 99 -9.39 15.48 -8.21
C HIS A 99 -8.58 14.17 -8.31
N LEU A 100 -7.27 14.26 -8.08
CA LEU A 100 -6.33 13.14 -8.16
C LEU A 100 -5.56 12.98 -6.85
N HIS A 101 -4.96 14.04 -6.32
CA HIS A 101 -4.12 13.93 -5.13
C HIS A 101 -4.90 14.22 -3.85
N LEU A 102 -4.57 13.53 -2.76
CA LEU A 102 -5.14 13.82 -1.43
C LEU A 102 -4.77 15.23 -0.96
N THR A 103 -5.68 15.88 -0.22
CA THR A 103 -5.35 17.11 0.52
C THR A 103 -4.35 16.82 1.64
N THR A 104 -3.69 17.86 2.16
CA THR A 104 -2.78 17.75 3.31
C THR A 104 -3.49 17.11 4.52
N GLU A 105 -4.71 17.54 4.84
CA GLU A 105 -5.50 17.00 5.96
C GLU A 105 -5.82 15.52 5.73
N SER A 106 -6.10 15.14 4.49
CA SER A 106 -6.36 13.74 4.12
C SER A 106 -5.11 12.87 4.19
N GLN A 107 -3.94 13.42 3.87
CA GLN A 107 -2.66 12.74 4.09
C GLN A 107 -2.37 12.52 5.58
N VAL A 108 -2.64 13.51 6.44
CA VAL A 108 -2.57 13.33 7.90
C VAL A 108 -3.51 12.22 8.34
N LYS A 109 -4.76 12.24 7.85
CA LYS A 109 -5.74 11.21 8.20
C LYS A 109 -5.33 9.81 7.75
N LEU A 110 -4.83 9.68 6.53
CA LEU A 110 -4.29 8.43 6.01
C LEU A 110 -3.11 7.93 6.85
N GLY A 111 -2.22 8.83 7.28
CA GLY A 111 -1.11 8.51 8.19
C GLY A 111 -1.58 7.92 9.52
N GLU A 112 -2.62 8.49 10.13
CA GLU A 112 -3.25 7.93 11.34
C GLU A 112 -3.83 6.53 11.09
N MET A 113 -4.51 6.34 9.94
CA MET A 113 -5.09 5.05 9.57
C MET A 113 -4.01 3.97 9.37
N LEU A 114 -2.91 4.32 8.69
CA LEU A 114 -1.75 3.43 8.49
C LEU A 114 -1.11 3.06 9.83
N ALA A 115 -0.90 4.03 10.71
CA ALA A 115 -0.35 3.80 12.04
C ALA A 115 -1.27 2.90 12.88
N GLN A 116 -2.57 3.17 12.90
CA GLN A 116 -3.54 2.36 13.62
C GLN A 116 -3.56 0.91 13.14
N VAL A 117 -3.53 0.68 11.83
CA VAL A 117 -3.47 -0.67 11.25
C VAL A 117 -2.17 -1.36 11.61
N TYR A 118 -1.04 -0.67 11.53
CA TYR A 118 0.24 -1.20 11.97
C TYR A 118 0.19 -1.67 13.44
N MET A 119 -0.25 -0.78 14.34
CA MET A 119 -0.31 -1.05 15.78
C MET A 119 -1.24 -2.22 16.13
N SER A 120 -2.41 -2.30 15.47
CA SER A 120 -3.41 -3.32 15.77
C SER A 120 -3.11 -4.70 15.20
N ASN A 121 -2.28 -4.80 14.16
CA ASN A 121 -1.99 -6.07 13.48
C ASN A 121 -0.59 -6.62 13.78
N PHE A 122 0.39 -5.74 14.05
CA PHE A 122 1.80 -6.14 14.08
C PHE A 122 2.55 -5.79 15.36
N LEU A 123 2.00 -4.90 16.20
CA LEU A 123 2.56 -4.72 17.54
C LEU A 123 2.05 -5.83 18.48
N PRO A 124 2.88 -6.30 19.43
CA PRO A 124 2.42 -7.18 20.49
C PRO A 124 1.30 -6.48 21.28
N ALA A 125 0.30 -7.24 21.72
CA ALA A 125 -0.65 -6.74 22.70
C ALA A 125 0.12 -6.23 23.93
N THR A 126 -0.04 -4.95 24.25
CA THR A 126 0.47 -4.39 25.50
C THR A 126 -0.25 -5.08 26.66
N CYS A 127 0.50 -5.81 27.49
CA CYS A 127 0.02 -6.35 28.77
C CYS A 127 -0.44 -5.25 29.73
#